data_AF-A0A0B8PEU6-F1
#
_entry.id   AF-A0A0B8PEU6-F1
#
_cell.length_a   1.000
_cell.length_b   1.000
_cell.length_c   1.000
_cell.angle_alpha   90.00
_cell.angle_beta   90.00
_cell.angle_gamma   90.00
#
_symmetry.space_group_name_H-M   'P 1'
#
loop_
_entity.id
_entity.type
_entity.pdbx_description
1 polymer ?
#
loop_
_entity_poly.entity_id
_entity_poly.type
_entity_poly.pdbx_seq_one_letter_code
_entity_poly.pdbx_strand_id
1 'polypeptide(L)'
;MVRLDWLKKHKYAADSRGNNRFVRVTWDEALDLFYRELEHVQKDYGPWALHAGQTGWRQTGQMHSCNNHMQRAIGLHGYSVKKVGDYSTGAGQTILPYVLGSTEVYAQGTSWELILENSDNIIIWANDPVKNLQVGWTCETHESFEYLEQLKEKVAKKEINVISVDPVKNKTQQYLNNDHLYVNPQTDVAFMLGIAHTLYKEELYDKKFIDLYCLGFDDFVPYLTGESKDKVEKTPEWAAEICGVPADKIREFARMLVKGRTQILFGWCIQRQEHGEQPYWMGAVVAAMIGQIGLPGGGVSYGHHYSGIGVSSTGFGAPGAFPLNIDTGQQPKHTNKDYNGYSSVIPVARWVDCLLEPGKKIQANGNQVTLPPFKMMVISGNNPWHHHQDRNRMKKAFQNLQTLVTIDFALDGNLSFLRYRTACLYPV
;
A
#
# COMPACT_ATOMS: atom_id res chain seq x y z
N MET A 1 -6.71 -21.17 23.91
CA MET A 1 -7.39 -22.34 23.29
C MET A 1 -6.45 -22.99 22.29
N VAL A 2 -6.60 -24.27 22.02
CA VAL A 2 -5.79 -25.01 21.05
C VAL A 2 -6.72 -25.84 20.19
N ARG A 3 -6.37 -26.06 18.92
CA ARG A 3 -7.20 -26.90 18.05
C ARG A 3 -7.16 -28.35 18.54
N LEU A 4 -8.32 -28.96 18.72
CA LEU A 4 -8.50 -30.28 19.32
C LEU A 4 -7.68 -31.37 18.59
N ASP A 5 -7.79 -31.42 17.26
CA ASP A 5 -7.13 -32.45 16.45
C ASP A 5 -5.62 -32.34 16.49
N TRP A 6 -5.11 -31.12 16.61
CA TRP A 6 -3.70 -30.91 16.77
C TRP A 6 -3.21 -31.37 18.15
N LEU A 7 -3.93 -30.95 19.20
CA LEU A 7 -3.57 -31.29 20.57
C LEU A 7 -3.57 -32.80 20.80
N LYS A 8 -4.59 -33.51 20.31
CA LYS A 8 -4.69 -34.98 20.42
C LYS A 8 -3.57 -35.73 19.71
N LYS A 9 -3.15 -35.26 18.53
CA LYS A 9 -2.19 -35.97 17.70
C LYS A 9 -0.74 -35.54 17.96
N HIS A 10 -0.52 -34.40 18.63
CA HIS A 10 0.77 -33.71 18.80
C HIS A 10 1.59 -33.62 17.50
N LYS A 11 0.92 -33.57 16.35
CA LYS A 11 1.54 -33.57 15.02
C LYS A 11 0.70 -32.77 14.04
N TYR A 12 1.25 -32.56 12.85
CA TYR A 12 0.55 -31.94 11.73
C TYR A 12 -0.85 -32.55 11.49
N ALA A 13 -1.84 -31.69 11.33
CA ALA A 13 -3.24 -32.08 11.11
C ALA A 13 -3.96 -31.01 10.28
N ALA A 14 -3.41 -30.58 9.15
CA ALA A 14 -3.97 -29.43 8.43
C ALA A 14 -5.35 -29.69 7.79
N ASP A 15 -5.64 -30.96 7.51
CA ASP A 15 -6.90 -31.48 6.97
C ASP A 15 -8.14 -31.00 7.74
N SER A 16 -8.00 -30.78 9.06
CA SER A 16 -9.10 -30.37 9.91
C SER A 16 -9.17 -28.85 10.19
N ARG A 17 -8.33 -28.03 9.56
CA ARG A 17 -8.40 -26.55 9.70
C ARG A 17 -9.73 -26.04 9.13
N GLY A 18 -10.41 -25.14 9.85
CA GLY A 18 -11.72 -24.61 9.45
C GLY A 18 -12.91 -25.25 10.15
N ASN A 19 -12.74 -26.37 10.86
CA ASN A 19 -13.86 -27.09 11.51
C ASN A 19 -14.28 -26.54 12.88
N ASN A 20 -13.63 -25.47 13.35
CA ASN A 20 -13.90 -24.78 14.61
C ASN A 20 -13.88 -25.65 15.88
N ARG A 21 -13.17 -26.79 15.89
CA ARG A 21 -13.02 -27.64 17.09
C ARG A 21 -11.81 -27.24 17.93
N PHE A 22 -12.08 -26.49 19.00
CA PHE A 22 -11.06 -25.99 19.93
C PHE A 22 -11.27 -26.52 21.36
N VAL A 23 -10.18 -26.60 22.12
CA VAL A 23 -10.17 -26.93 23.55
C VAL A 23 -9.60 -25.75 24.32
N ARG A 24 -10.20 -25.44 25.47
CA ARG A 24 -9.63 -24.49 26.42
C ARG A 24 -8.40 -25.13 27.09
N VAL A 25 -7.36 -24.33 27.25
CA VAL A 25 -6.12 -24.69 27.96
C VAL A 25 -5.80 -23.55 28.91
N THR A 26 -4.93 -23.81 29.90
CA THR A 26 -4.37 -22.74 30.74
C THR A 26 -3.38 -21.88 29.93
N TRP A 27 -2.94 -20.77 30.51
CA TRP A 27 -1.92 -19.93 29.90
C TRP A 27 -0.57 -20.65 29.83
N ASP A 28 -0.16 -21.32 30.90
CA ASP A 28 1.11 -22.05 30.96
C ASP A 28 1.16 -23.12 29.87
N GLU A 29 0.08 -23.91 29.73
CA GLU A 29 -0.03 -24.90 28.66
C GLU A 29 0.08 -24.26 27.27
N ALA A 30 -0.59 -23.13 27.03
CA ALA A 30 -0.53 -22.45 25.73
C ALA A 30 0.88 -21.92 25.41
N LEU A 31 1.55 -21.33 26.39
CA LEU A 31 2.89 -20.77 26.27
C LEU A 31 3.95 -21.87 26.07
N ASP A 32 3.87 -22.96 26.84
CA ASP A 32 4.76 -24.12 26.70
C ASP A 32 4.63 -24.75 25.33
N LEU A 33 3.39 -24.93 24.85
CA LEU A 33 3.16 -25.49 23.52
C LEU A 33 3.70 -24.56 22.42
N PHE A 34 3.55 -23.24 22.56
CA PHE A 34 4.10 -22.28 21.60
C PHE A 34 5.63 -22.31 21.60
N TYR A 35 6.26 -22.24 22.77
CA TYR A 35 7.72 -22.30 22.91
C TYR A 35 8.30 -23.60 22.37
N ARG A 36 7.64 -24.73 22.60
CA ARG A 36 8.04 -26.04 22.05
C ARG A 36 8.04 -26.04 20.52
N GLU A 37 7.06 -25.42 19.88
CA GLU A 37 7.04 -25.30 18.42
C GLU A 37 8.14 -24.39 17.89
N LEU A 38 8.42 -23.28 18.57
CA LEU A 38 9.56 -22.44 18.22
C LEU A 38 10.88 -23.21 18.32
N GLU A 39 11.09 -24.00 19.39
CA GLU A 39 12.25 -24.87 19.54
C GLU A 39 12.36 -25.90 18.42
N HIS A 40 11.26 -26.59 18.10
CA HIS A 40 11.21 -27.58 17.02
C HIS A 40 11.55 -26.94 15.67
N VAL A 41 10.99 -25.77 15.34
CA VAL A 41 11.26 -25.10 14.06
C VAL A 41 12.74 -24.67 13.94
N GLN A 42 13.31 -24.09 15.00
CA GLN A 42 14.72 -23.66 14.96
C GLN A 42 15.71 -24.82 14.91
N LYS A 43 15.46 -25.91 15.66
CA LYS A 43 16.39 -27.06 15.75
C LYS A 43 16.34 -27.97 14.52
N ASP A 44 15.14 -28.24 13.99
CA ASP A 44 14.95 -29.27 12.97
C ASP A 44 15.02 -28.70 11.54
N TYR A 45 14.85 -27.38 11.40
CA TYR A 45 14.84 -26.72 10.08
C TYR A 45 15.75 -25.49 10.02
N GLY A 46 15.62 -24.56 10.97
CA GLY A 46 16.32 -23.28 10.98
C GLY A 46 15.45 -22.08 10.55
N PRO A 47 16.06 -20.88 10.37
CA PRO A 47 15.33 -19.61 10.31
C PRO A 47 14.42 -19.43 9.08
N TRP A 48 14.70 -20.14 7.97
CA TRP A 48 13.85 -20.12 6.77
C TRP A 48 12.46 -20.76 7.02
N ALA A 49 12.32 -21.57 8.07
CA ALA A 49 11.09 -22.29 8.37
C ALA A 49 10.08 -21.49 9.23
N LEU A 50 10.45 -20.29 9.71
CA LEU A 50 9.60 -19.42 10.52
C LEU A 50 9.32 -18.12 9.79
N HIS A 51 8.04 -17.75 9.67
CA HIS A 51 7.62 -16.44 9.19
C HIS A 51 6.83 -15.67 10.25
N ALA A 52 7.39 -14.54 10.69
CA ALA A 52 6.81 -13.68 11.72
C ALA A 52 6.92 -12.19 11.35
N GLY A 53 6.90 -11.90 10.04
CA GLY A 53 7.12 -10.57 9.48
C GLY A 53 5.84 -9.81 9.12
N GLN A 54 4.67 -10.45 9.15
CA GLN A 54 3.42 -9.84 8.72
C GLN A 54 3.02 -8.67 9.64
N THR A 55 2.56 -7.58 9.05
CA THR A 55 2.12 -6.37 9.75
C THR A 55 0.75 -5.92 9.25
N GLY A 56 0.02 -5.17 10.07
CA GLY A 56 -1.27 -4.60 9.72
C GLY A 56 -1.66 -3.46 10.67
N TRP A 57 -2.93 -3.06 10.58
CA TRP A 57 -3.52 -2.00 11.40
C TRP A 57 -3.77 -2.52 12.82
N ARG A 58 -2.76 -2.34 13.68
CA ARG A 58 -2.87 -2.52 15.14
C ARG A 58 -3.51 -1.30 15.80
N GLN A 59 -3.94 -1.44 17.04
CA GLN A 59 -4.41 -0.32 17.85
C GLN A 59 -3.28 0.69 18.14
N THR A 60 -3.64 1.97 18.30
CA THR A 60 -2.70 3.05 18.60
C THR A 60 -2.09 2.88 20.00
N GLY A 61 -0.81 3.20 20.15
CA GLY A 61 -0.13 3.21 21.45
C GLY A 61 1.39 3.01 21.33
N GLN A 62 2.14 3.85 22.03
CA GLN A 62 3.61 3.85 21.98
C GLN A 62 4.24 2.69 22.75
N MET A 63 3.67 2.35 23.91
CA MET A 63 4.08 1.17 24.67
C MET A 63 3.51 -0.08 24.00
N HIS A 64 2.18 -0.27 24.04
CA HIS A 64 1.51 -1.55 23.74
C HIS A 64 1.38 -1.90 22.25
N SER A 65 2.35 -1.50 21.42
CA SER A 65 2.46 -1.93 20.02
C SER A 65 2.66 -3.45 19.97
N CYS A 66 1.60 -4.21 19.65
CA CYS A 66 1.61 -5.68 19.69
C CYS A 66 2.65 -6.31 18.76
N ASN A 67 2.87 -5.72 17.58
CA ASN A 67 3.87 -6.20 16.63
C ASN A 67 5.29 -6.02 17.18
N ASN A 68 5.56 -4.93 17.91
CA ASN A 68 6.86 -4.69 18.52
C ASN A 68 7.16 -5.76 19.58
N HIS A 69 6.20 -6.03 20.45
CA HIS A 69 6.32 -7.06 21.49
C HIS A 69 6.52 -8.45 20.88
N MET A 70 5.69 -8.84 19.91
CA MET A 70 5.78 -10.16 19.26
C MET A 70 7.12 -10.33 18.55
N GLN A 71 7.53 -9.38 17.71
CA GLN A 71 8.76 -9.52 16.93
C GLN A 71 10.01 -9.45 17.81
N ARG A 72 10.00 -8.65 18.89
CA ARG A 72 11.11 -8.63 19.86
C ARG A 72 11.24 -9.97 20.58
N ALA A 73 10.13 -10.54 21.07
CA ALA A 73 10.14 -11.83 21.75
C ALA A 73 10.61 -12.98 20.83
N ILE A 74 10.12 -13.02 19.58
CA ILE A 74 10.61 -13.98 18.57
C ILE A 74 12.09 -13.73 18.27
N GLY A 75 12.52 -12.47 18.18
CA GLY A 75 13.91 -12.09 17.95
C GLY A 75 14.86 -12.45 19.10
N LEU A 76 14.39 -12.58 20.33
CA LEU A 76 15.16 -13.15 21.45
C LEU A 76 15.29 -14.68 21.34
N HIS A 77 14.35 -15.34 20.65
CA HIS A 77 14.39 -16.78 20.44
C HIS A 77 15.29 -17.17 19.26
N GLY A 78 15.07 -16.60 18.07
CA GLY A 78 15.82 -16.92 16.86
C GLY A 78 15.41 -16.11 15.62
N TYR A 79 16.16 -16.28 14.54
CA TYR A 79 15.91 -15.58 13.27
C TYR A 79 14.68 -16.15 12.53
N SER A 80 14.07 -15.32 11.68
CA SER A 80 12.86 -15.66 10.90
C SER A 80 12.81 -14.88 9.58
N VAL A 81 12.06 -15.41 8.61
CA VAL A 81 11.76 -14.74 7.34
C VAL A 81 10.95 -13.46 7.58
N LYS A 82 11.44 -12.35 7.02
CA LYS A 82 10.79 -11.03 7.05
C LYS A 82 10.15 -10.70 5.70
N LYS A 83 9.53 -9.53 5.61
CA LYS A 83 8.89 -9.01 4.39
C LYS A 83 9.33 -7.57 4.10
N VAL A 84 9.11 -7.13 2.87
CA VAL A 84 9.24 -5.72 2.45
C VAL A 84 7.95 -5.25 1.76
N GLY A 85 7.61 -3.97 1.95
CA GLY A 85 6.40 -3.34 1.41
C GLY A 85 5.14 -3.55 2.25
N ASP A 86 4.04 -3.04 1.71
CA ASP A 86 2.69 -3.11 2.26
C ASP A 86 1.61 -3.25 1.16
N TYR A 87 0.36 -3.45 1.56
CA TYR A 87 -0.79 -3.59 0.65
C TYR A 87 -1.38 -2.26 0.18
N SER A 88 -0.98 -1.15 0.78
CA SER A 88 -1.52 0.17 0.49
C SER A 88 -0.92 0.71 -0.79
N THR A 89 0.41 0.86 -0.83
CA THR A 89 1.16 1.62 -1.85
C THR A 89 2.30 0.80 -2.49
N GLY A 90 2.19 -0.54 -2.50
CA GLY A 90 3.29 -1.43 -2.88
C GLY A 90 3.97 -1.12 -4.23
N ALA A 91 3.20 -0.76 -5.26
CA ALA A 91 3.75 -0.36 -6.56
C ALA A 91 4.29 1.08 -6.50
N GLY A 92 3.48 2.04 -6.04
CA GLY A 92 3.82 3.45 -5.97
C GLY A 92 5.10 3.74 -5.18
N GLN A 93 5.25 3.16 -4.00
CA GLN A 93 6.43 3.36 -3.15
C GLN A 93 7.72 2.77 -3.74
N THR A 94 7.58 1.87 -4.74
CA THR A 94 8.72 1.25 -5.43
C THR A 94 9.12 2.05 -6.67
N ILE A 95 8.15 2.55 -7.46
CA ILE A 95 8.43 3.27 -8.71
C ILE A 95 8.83 4.74 -8.48
N LEU A 96 8.19 5.45 -7.55
CA LEU A 96 8.43 6.88 -7.37
C LEU A 96 9.87 7.23 -6.97
N PRO A 97 10.63 6.41 -6.22
CA PRO A 97 12.05 6.65 -6.00
C PRO A 97 12.89 6.72 -7.29
N TYR A 98 12.51 6.01 -8.36
CA TYR A 98 13.19 6.09 -9.65
C TYR A 98 12.82 7.34 -10.46
N VAL A 99 11.66 7.96 -10.17
CA VAL A 99 11.10 9.08 -10.94
C VAL A 99 11.32 10.42 -10.22
N LEU A 100 10.99 10.48 -8.93
CA LEU A 100 11.00 11.68 -8.08
C LEU A 100 12.03 11.62 -6.95
N GLY A 101 12.77 10.51 -6.81
CA GLY A 101 13.83 10.37 -5.79
C GLY A 101 13.32 10.13 -4.35
N SER A 102 12.03 9.88 -4.18
CA SER A 102 11.37 9.68 -2.87
C SER A 102 10.19 8.72 -3.01
N THR A 103 9.72 8.14 -1.90
CA THR A 103 8.52 7.30 -1.91
C THR A 103 7.24 8.11 -2.12
N GLU A 104 7.26 9.41 -1.81
CA GLU A 104 6.18 10.42 -1.90
C GLU A 104 4.92 10.14 -1.08
N VAL A 105 4.39 8.92 -1.14
CA VAL A 105 3.07 8.53 -0.62
C VAL A 105 2.89 8.72 0.88
N TYR A 106 3.98 8.83 1.65
CA TYR A 106 3.96 9.03 3.10
C TYR A 106 4.68 10.32 3.54
N ALA A 107 5.05 11.19 2.59
CA ALA A 107 5.65 12.49 2.90
C ALA A 107 4.58 13.55 3.18
N GLN A 108 4.98 14.63 3.87
CA GLN A 108 4.13 15.82 3.97
C GLN A 108 3.96 16.46 2.59
N GLY A 109 2.80 17.08 2.34
CA GLY A 109 2.50 17.83 1.13
C GLY A 109 2.45 19.34 1.36
N THR A 110 2.16 20.08 0.29
CA THR A 110 1.78 21.49 0.36
C THR A 110 0.62 21.69 1.33
N SER A 111 0.64 22.76 2.14
CA SER A 111 -0.46 23.00 3.09
C SER A 111 -1.78 23.28 2.37
N TRP A 112 -2.90 22.86 2.99
CA TRP A 112 -4.23 23.10 2.45
C TRP A 112 -4.54 24.59 2.24
N GLU A 113 -4.06 25.46 3.12
CA GLU A 113 -4.18 26.92 3.00
C GLU A 113 -3.61 27.41 1.66
N LEU A 114 -2.37 27.02 1.34
CA LEU A 114 -1.73 27.41 0.08
C LEU A 114 -2.45 26.80 -1.13
N ILE A 115 -2.99 25.59 -1.03
CA ILE A 115 -3.78 24.99 -2.10
C ILE A 115 -5.06 25.81 -2.34
N LEU A 116 -5.81 26.15 -1.30
CA LEU A 116 -7.08 26.89 -1.38
C LEU A 116 -6.91 28.35 -1.81
N GLU A 117 -5.76 28.95 -1.54
CA GLU A 117 -5.45 30.33 -1.95
C GLU A 117 -4.95 30.43 -3.40
N ASN A 118 -4.25 29.41 -3.90
CA ASN A 118 -3.47 29.54 -5.14
C ASN A 118 -3.94 28.64 -6.29
N SER A 119 -4.74 27.60 -6.05
CA SER A 119 -5.16 26.68 -7.12
C SER A 119 -6.40 27.19 -7.83
N ASP A 120 -6.36 27.26 -9.17
CA ASP A 120 -7.53 27.49 -10.00
C ASP A 120 -8.28 26.18 -10.28
N ASN A 121 -7.52 25.09 -10.46
CA ASN A 121 -8.03 23.74 -10.72
C ASN A 121 -7.50 22.74 -9.69
N ILE A 122 -8.38 21.90 -9.14
CA ILE A 122 -8.01 20.74 -8.32
C ILE A 122 -8.57 19.47 -8.97
N ILE A 123 -7.67 18.56 -9.35
CA ILE A 123 -8.01 17.28 -9.96
C ILE A 123 -7.94 16.20 -8.89
N ILE A 124 -9.09 15.64 -8.53
CA ILE A 124 -9.20 14.52 -7.60
C ILE A 124 -9.20 13.23 -8.42
N TRP A 125 -8.05 12.55 -8.51
CA TRP A 125 -7.86 11.41 -9.41
C TRP A 125 -7.86 10.10 -8.64
N ALA A 126 -8.87 9.26 -8.89
CA ALA A 126 -9.05 7.97 -8.22
C ALA A 126 -8.98 8.08 -6.69
N ASN A 127 -9.64 9.12 -6.13
CA ASN A 127 -9.47 9.53 -4.75
C ASN A 127 -10.80 9.95 -4.10
N ASP A 128 -10.95 9.65 -2.81
CA ASP A 128 -12.17 9.93 -2.02
C ASP A 128 -11.82 10.42 -0.59
N PRO A 129 -11.22 11.62 -0.45
CA PRO A 129 -10.72 12.14 0.82
C PRO A 129 -11.80 12.28 1.90
N VAL A 130 -13.03 12.72 1.58
CA VAL A 130 -14.13 12.85 2.56
C VAL A 130 -14.43 11.54 3.28
N LYS A 131 -14.28 10.40 2.58
CA LYS A 131 -14.41 9.08 3.19
C LYS A 131 -13.14 8.65 3.93
N ASN A 132 -11.99 8.82 3.28
CA ASN A 132 -10.73 8.21 3.72
C ASN A 132 -10.06 8.92 4.90
N LEU A 133 -10.30 10.23 5.08
CA LEU A 133 -9.73 11.04 6.16
C LEU A 133 -10.40 10.84 7.53
N GLN A 134 -11.40 9.96 7.62
CA GLN A 134 -12.04 9.63 8.90
C GLN A 134 -11.13 8.87 9.87
N VAL A 135 -10.00 8.31 9.40
CA VAL A 135 -9.08 7.49 10.19
C VAL A 135 -7.63 7.91 10.01
N GLY A 136 -6.84 7.70 11.06
CA GLY A 136 -5.43 8.03 11.11
C GLY A 136 -4.55 6.89 11.62
N TRP A 137 -3.25 6.96 11.33
CA TRP A 137 -2.27 6.04 11.91
C TRP A 137 -2.07 6.24 13.42
N THR A 138 -2.19 7.50 13.86
CA THR A 138 -2.25 7.91 15.27
C THR A 138 -3.67 8.38 15.61
N CYS A 139 -3.86 9.01 16.78
CA CYS A 139 -5.12 9.69 17.07
C CYS A 139 -5.37 10.76 15.99
N GLU A 140 -6.43 10.60 15.22
CA GLU A 140 -6.77 11.47 14.10
C GLU A 140 -7.43 12.76 14.63
N THR A 141 -6.93 13.93 14.25
CA THR A 141 -7.45 15.21 14.73
C THR A 141 -8.67 15.67 13.96
N HIS A 142 -8.89 15.14 12.75
CA HIS A 142 -9.93 15.55 11.81
C HIS A 142 -9.83 17.01 11.33
N GLU A 143 -8.71 17.70 11.55
CA GLU A 143 -8.51 19.09 11.11
C GLU A 143 -8.63 19.25 9.58
N SER A 144 -8.29 18.21 8.82
CA SER A 144 -8.46 18.20 7.36
C SER A 144 -9.90 18.46 6.89
N PHE A 145 -10.93 18.15 7.70
CA PHE A 145 -12.33 18.37 7.33
C PHE A 145 -12.71 19.85 7.27
N GLU A 146 -12.04 20.72 8.04
CA GLU A 146 -12.27 22.17 7.96
C GLU A 146 -11.89 22.70 6.58
N TYR A 147 -10.73 22.29 6.07
CA TYR A 147 -10.28 22.67 4.73
C TYR A 147 -11.16 22.08 3.62
N LEU A 148 -11.77 20.90 3.82
CA LEU A 148 -12.74 20.35 2.86
C LEU A 148 -14.06 21.14 2.83
N GLU A 149 -14.51 21.68 3.96
CA GLU A 149 -15.69 22.58 3.97
C GLU A 149 -15.35 23.92 3.28
N GLN A 150 -14.16 24.47 3.52
CA GLN A 150 -13.70 25.67 2.79
C GLN A 150 -13.61 25.41 1.28
N LEU A 151 -13.10 24.25 0.86
CA LEU A 151 -13.07 23.84 -0.55
C LEU A 151 -14.48 23.79 -1.14
N LYS A 152 -15.43 23.19 -0.42
CA LYS A 152 -16.84 23.12 -0.83
C LYS A 152 -17.44 24.50 -1.06
N GLU A 153 -17.17 25.46 -0.17
CA GLU A 153 -17.62 26.85 -0.37
C GLU A 153 -17.03 27.48 -1.63
N LYS A 154 -15.73 27.26 -1.88
CA LYS A 154 -15.03 27.78 -3.08
C LYS A 154 -15.58 27.17 -4.36
N VAL A 155 -15.90 25.87 -4.36
CA VAL A 155 -16.59 25.19 -5.46
C VAL A 155 -17.97 25.82 -5.71
N ALA A 156 -18.76 26.03 -4.65
CA ALA A 156 -20.10 26.64 -4.79
C ALA A 156 -20.05 28.08 -5.34
N LYS A 157 -19.03 28.85 -4.97
CA LYS A 157 -18.77 30.21 -5.48
C LYS A 157 -18.10 30.24 -6.86
N LYS A 158 -17.71 29.08 -7.41
CA LYS A 158 -16.94 28.93 -8.66
C LYS A 158 -15.58 29.63 -8.62
N GLU A 159 -14.98 29.73 -7.44
CA GLU A 159 -13.63 30.26 -7.24
C GLU A 159 -12.55 29.21 -7.57
N ILE A 160 -12.84 27.93 -7.31
CA ILE A 160 -11.97 26.81 -7.66
C ILE A 160 -12.77 25.80 -8.48
N ASN A 161 -12.21 25.40 -9.61
CA ASN A 161 -12.73 24.31 -10.41
C ASN A 161 -12.23 22.96 -9.85
N VAL A 162 -13.15 22.06 -9.50
CA VAL A 162 -12.79 20.72 -8.99
C VAL A 162 -13.37 19.65 -9.90
N ILE A 163 -12.52 18.72 -10.35
CA ILE A 163 -12.92 17.61 -11.21
C ILE A 163 -12.51 16.29 -10.56
N SER A 164 -13.49 15.40 -10.37
CA SER A 164 -13.25 14.02 -9.93
C SER A 164 -13.09 13.11 -11.15
N VAL A 165 -11.89 12.55 -11.34
CA VAL A 165 -11.60 11.54 -12.37
C VAL A 165 -11.75 10.16 -11.72
N ASP A 166 -12.89 9.51 -11.96
CA ASP A 166 -13.27 8.30 -11.25
C ASP A 166 -14.34 7.52 -12.07
N PRO A 167 -14.32 6.17 -12.12
CA PRO A 167 -15.44 5.42 -12.71
C PRO A 167 -16.75 5.53 -11.92
N VAL A 168 -16.73 5.98 -10.66
CA VAL A 168 -17.93 6.11 -9.80
C VAL A 168 -18.10 7.52 -9.23
N LYS A 169 -19.35 7.88 -8.91
CA LYS A 169 -19.66 9.11 -8.18
C LYS A 169 -19.49 8.92 -6.67
N ASN A 170 -18.29 9.17 -6.18
CA ASN A 170 -17.89 8.89 -4.79
C ASN A 170 -18.40 9.93 -3.77
N LYS A 171 -18.13 9.71 -2.47
CA LYS A 171 -18.66 10.54 -1.38
C LYS A 171 -18.11 11.97 -1.43
N THR A 172 -16.84 12.12 -1.80
CA THR A 172 -16.21 13.44 -1.98
C THR A 172 -16.91 14.24 -3.07
N GLN A 173 -17.16 13.63 -4.22
CA GLN A 173 -17.84 14.33 -5.32
C GLN A 173 -19.25 14.79 -4.91
N GLN A 174 -20.00 13.94 -4.21
CA GLN A 174 -21.34 14.29 -3.73
C GLN A 174 -21.30 15.43 -2.69
N TYR A 175 -20.31 15.43 -1.80
CA TYR A 175 -20.16 16.44 -0.77
C TYR A 175 -19.75 17.81 -1.33
N LEU A 176 -18.79 17.84 -2.26
CA LEU A 176 -18.33 19.08 -2.91
C LEU A 176 -19.29 19.56 -4.01
N ASN A 177 -20.16 18.68 -4.53
CA ASN A 177 -21.01 18.91 -5.69
C ASN A 177 -20.19 19.41 -6.92
N ASN A 178 -19.06 18.76 -7.17
CA ASN A 178 -18.14 19.11 -8.24
C ASN A 178 -18.31 18.24 -9.50
N ASP A 179 -17.63 18.62 -10.57
CA ASP A 179 -17.70 17.93 -11.87
C ASP A 179 -17.08 16.54 -11.84
N HIS A 180 -17.64 15.64 -12.64
CA HIS A 180 -17.23 14.24 -12.74
C HIS A 180 -16.80 13.90 -14.15
N LEU A 181 -15.60 13.34 -14.26
CA LEU A 181 -15.09 12.76 -15.49
C LEU A 181 -15.00 11.24 -15.32
N TYR A 182 -15.92 10.54 -15.98
CA TYR A 182 -15.89 9.09 -16.04
C TYR A 182 -14.71 8.60 -16.89
N VAL A 183 -14.00 7.59 -16.40
CA VAL A 183 -12.96 6.85 -17.13
C VAL A 183 -13.18 5.36 -16.88
N ASN A 184 -13.06 4.52 -17.92
CA ASN A 184 -13.17 3.07 -17.76
C ASN A 184 -12.13 2.55 -16.75
N PRO A 185 -12.49 1.63 -15.82
CA PRO A 185 -11.54 1.08 -14.87
C PRO A 185 -10.29 0.52 -15.55
N GLN A 186 -9.11 0.82 -14.98
CA GLN A 186 -7.80 0.35 -15.46
C GLN A 186 -7.30 0.96 -16.78
N THR A 187 -7.92 2.03 -17.26
CA THR A 187 -7.56 2.68 -18.55
C THR A 187 -6.96 4.08 -18.39
N ASP A 188 -6.67 4.49 -17.15
CA ASP A 188 -6.15 5.82 -16.82
C ASP A 188 -4.87 6.19 -17.58
N VAL A 189 -3.97 5.23 -17.82
CA VAL A 189 -2.73 5.47 -18.56
C VAL A 189 -3.02 5.85 -20.02
N ALA A 190 -4.02 5.23 -20.66
CA ALA A 190 -4.42 5.60 -22.01
C ALA A 190 -5.00 7.03 -22.03
N PHE A 191 -5.81 7.38 -21.03
CA PHE A 191 -6.32 8.74 -20.87
C PHE A 191 -5.19 9.76 -20.66
N MET A 192 -4.21 9.48 -19.78
CA MET A 192 -3.05 10.33 -19.56
C MET A 192 -2.15 10.47 -20.80
N LEU A 193 -2.00 9.41 -21.60
CA LEU A 193 -1.27 9.47 -22.87
C LEU A 193 -1.99 10.36 -23.90
N GLY A 194 -3.31 10.30 -23.98
CA GLY A 194 -4.10 11.22 -24.82
C GLY A 194 -3.98 12.69 -24.37
N ILE A 195 -3.91 12.93 -23.05
CA ILE A 195 -3.62 14.25 -22.47
C ILE A 195 -2.21 14.71 -22.88
N ALA A 196 -1.19 13.89 -22.63
CA ALA A 196 0.19 14.20 -22.96
C ALA A 196 0.38 14.45 -24.47
N HIS A 197 -0.27 13.66 -25.32
CA HIS A 197 -0.26 13.85 -26.77
C HIS A 197 -0.83 15.20 -27.17
N THR A 198 -1.97 15.59 -26.59
CA THR A 198 -2.56 16.92 -26.82
C THR A 198 -1.63 18.03 -26.38
N LEU A 199 -1.07 17.95 -25.16
CA LEU A 199 -0.13 18.93 -24.63
C LEU A 199 1.11 19.08 -25.53
N TYR A 200 1.61 17.97 -26.06
CA TYR A 200 2.77 17.96 -26.94
C TYR A 200 2.46 18.54 -28.33
N LYS A 201 1.42 18.04 -29.00
CA LYS A 201 1.07 18.46 -30.38
C LYS A 201 0.61 19.90 -30.49
N GLU A 202 -0.05 20.41 -29.46
CA GLU A 202 -0.48 21.81 -29.39
C GLU A 202 0.59 22.74 -28.79
N GLU A 203 1.79 22.21 -28.49
CA GLU A 203 2.91 22.93 -27.89
C GLU A 203 2.57 23.64 -26.57
N LEU A 204 1.67 23.03 -25.78
CA LEU A 204 1.17 23.57 -24.51
C LEU A 204 1.99 23.15 -23.28
N TYR A 205 2.89 22.18 -23.42
CA TYR A 205 3.75 21.74 -22.32
C TYR A 205 4.85 22.77 -22.01
N ASP A 206 5.28 22.85 -20.75
CA ASP A 206 6.36 23.77 -20.34
C ASP A 206 7.73 23.22 -20.76
N LYS A 207 8.17 23.66 -21.94
CA LYS A 207 9.49 23.31 -22.51
C LYS A 207 10.64 23.64 -21.54
N LYS A 208 10.58 24.79 -20.84
CA LYS A 208 11.66 25.20 -19.94
C LYS A 208 11.74 24.30 -18.72
N PHE A 209 10.60 23.91 -18.15
CA PHE A 209 10.56 22.98 -17.02
C PHE A 209 11.15 21.63 -17.42
N ILE A 210 10.75 21.10 -18.57
CA ILE A 210 11.27 19.84 -19.11
C ILE A 210 12.79 19.92 -19.32
N ASP A 211 13.28 20.97 -19.98
CA ASP A 211 14.71 21.12 -20.31
C ASP A 211 15.59 21.29 -19.06
N LEU A 212 15.08 21.94 -18.00
CA LEU A 212 15.86 22.25 -16.80
C LEU A 212 15.78 21.19 -15.71
N TYR A 213 14.63 20.51 -15.57
CA TYR A 213 14.34 19.67 -14.39
C TYR A 213 14.03 18.20 -14.73
N CYS A 214 13.96 17.83 -16.01
CA CYS A 214 13.63 16.47 -16.42
C CYS A 214 14.73 15.86 -17.30
N LEU A 215 14.74 14.53 -17.36
CA LEU A 215 15.58 13.73 -18.27
C LEU A 215 14.71 12.66 -18.93
N GLY A 216 15.05 12.29 -20.18
CA GLY A 216 14.38 11.22 -20.92
C GLY A 216 13.10 11.62 -21.67
N PHE A 217 12.77 12.91 -21.76
CA PHE A 217 11.60 13.37 -22.53
C PHE A 217 11.74 13.05 -24.03
N ASP A 218 12.92 13.24 -24.60
CA ASP A 218 13.22 12.91 -26.01
C ASP A 218 13.14 11.41 -26.30
N ASP A 219 13.35 10.55 -25.29
CA ASP A 219 13.17 9.10 -25.42
C ASP A 219 11.68 8.70 -25.33
N PHE A 220 10.87 9.50 -24.62
CA PHE A 220 9.44 9.27 -24.46
C PHE A 220 8.61 9.72 -25.68
N VAL A 221 8.96 10.86 -26.27
CA VAL A 221 8.21 11.47 -27.40
C VAL A 221 8.00 10.49 -28.57
N PRO A 222 9.00 9.71 -29.04
CA PRO A 222 8.79 8.75 -30.13
C PRO A 222 7.73 7.70 -29.84
N TYR A 223 7.53 7.30 -28.58
CA TYR A 223 6.43 6.41 -28.21
C TYR A 223 5.07 7.10 -28.26
N LEU A 224 5.03 8.37 -27.84
CA LEU A 224 3.82 9.19 -27.86
C LEU A 224 3.36 9.51 -29.29
N THR A 225 4.30 9.80 -30.19
CA THR A 225 4.04 10.16 -31.61
C THR A 225 3.91 8.96 -32.54
N GLY A 226 4.09 7.74 -32.05
CA GLY A 226 4.01 6.52 -32.86
C GLY A 226 5.24 6.27 -33.73
N GLU A 227 6.36 6.94 -33.46
CA GLU A 227 7.64 6.72 -34.14
C GLU A 227 8.40 5.52 -33.57
N SER A 228 8.01 5.04 -32.39
CA SER A 228 8.59 3.87 -31.72
C SER A 228 8.28 2.54 -32.44
N LYS A 229 8.59 1.41 -31.79
CA LYS A 229 8.41 0.06 -32.36
C LYS A 229 6.94 -0.32 -32.59
N ASP A 230 6.02 0.24 -31.81
CA ASP A 230 4.59 -0.10 -31.89
C ASP A 230 3.87 0.55 -33.07
N LYS A 231 4.41 1.65 -33.64
CA LYS A 231 3.86 2.37 -34.79
C LYS A 231 2.43 2.89 -34.59
N VAL A 232 2.05 3.15 -33.34
CA VAL A 232 0.73 3.70 -32.99
C VAL A 232 0.90 5.06 -32.31
N GLU A 233 0.39 6.10 -32.93
CA GLU A 233 0.33 7.43 -32.32
C GLU A 233 -0.73 7.46 -31.21
N LYS A 234 -0.39 8.01 -30.03
CA LYS A 234 -1.26 7.99 -28.85
C LYS A 234 -2.25 9.15 -28.83
N THR A 235 -2.98 9.33 -29.93
CA THR A 235 -3.93 10.45 -30.11
C THR A 235 -5.10 10.40 -29.10
N PRO A 236 -5.82 11.52 -28.90
CA PRO A 236 -7.08 11.53 -28.17
C PRO A 236 -8.11 10.55 -28.74
N GLU A 237 -8.17 10.33 -30.05
CA GLU A 237 -9.04 9.33 -30.67
C GLU A 237 -8.67 7.90 -30.24
N TRP A 238 -7.37 7.57 -30.28
CA TRP A 238 -6.87 6.29 -29.79
C TRP A 238 -7.19 6.09 -28.29
N ALA A 239 -6.98 7.14 -27.48
CA ALA A 239 -7.26 7.07 -26.05
C ALA A 239 -8.76 6.89 -25.79
N ALA A 240 -9.61 7.58 -26.54
CA ALA A 240 -11.07 7.55 -26.38
C ALA A 240 -11.66 6.14 -26.55
N GLU A 241 -11.16 5.37 -27.51
CA GLU A 241 -11.59 3.98 -27.74
C GLU A 241 -11.29 3.06 -26.55
N ILE A 242 -10.24 3.37 -25.78
CA ILE A 242 -9.81 2.56 -24.64
C ILE A 242 -10.50 3.07 -23.36
N CYS A 243 -10.35 4.37 -23.08
CA CYS A 243 -10.70 4.94 -21.79
C CYS A 243 -12.18 5.34 -21.66
N GLY A 244 -12.92 5.37 -22.78
CA GLY A 244 -14.33 5.75 -22.80
C GLY A 244 -14.60 7.24 -22.64
N VAL A 245 -13.55 8.09 -22.69
CA VAL A 245 -13.69 9.55 -22.70
C VAL A 245 -13.68 10.06 -24.14
N PRO A 246 -14.68 10.83 -24.59
CA PRO A 246 -14.66 11.38 -25.95
C PRO A 246 -13.39 12.18 -26.23
N ALA A 247 -12.83 12.04 -27.44
CA ALA A 247 -11.55 12.66 -27.82
C ALA A 247 -11.53 14.19 -27.57
N ASP A 248 -12.61 14.88 -27.89
CA ASP A 248 -12.74 16.33 -27.62
C ASP A 248 -12.70 16.66 -26.14
N LYS A 249 -13.27 15.80 -25.28
CA LYS A 249 -13.19 15.95 -23.82
C LYS A 249 -11.77 15.72 -23.29
N ILE A 250 -11.01 14.80 -23.89
CA ILE A 250 -9.59 14.62 -23.56
C ILE A 250 -8.80 15.90 -23.89
N ARG A 251 -9.05 16.50 -25.07
CA ARG A 251 -8.41 17.75 -25.47
C ARG A 251 -8.79 18.94 -24.58
N GLU A 252 -10.09 19.09 -24.30
CA GLU A 252 -10.60 20.12 -23.38
C GLU A 252 -9.97 19.98 -22.00
N PHE A 253 -9.88 18.76 -21.47
CA PHE A 253 -9.24 18.49 -20.19
C PHE A 253 -7.76 18.86 -20.23
N ALA A 254 -7.00 18.42 -21.23
CA ALA A 254 -5.58 18.75 -21.37
C ALA A 254 -5.32 20.27 -21.40
N ARG A 255 -6.09 21.01 -22.20
CA ARG A 255 -6.00 22.48 -22.29
C ARG A 255 -6.37 23.17 -20.98
N MET A 256 -7.32 22.62 -20.22
CA MET A 256 -7.72 23.13 -18.91
C MET A 256 -6.62 22.97 -17.87
N LEU A 257 -5.86 21.87 -17.89
CA LEU A 257 -4.77 21.63 -16.93
C LEU A 257 -3.67 22.69 -16.97
N VAL A 258 -3.43 23.30 -18.14
CA VAL A 258 -2.42 24.36 -18.33
C VAL A 258 -3.02 25.77 -18.25
N LYS A 259 -4.34 25.90 -18.11
CA LYS A 259 -5.03 27.18 -17.99
C LYS A 259 -5.20 27.52 -16.50
N GLY A 260 -4.22 28.26 -15.97
CA GLY A 260 -4.15 28.62 -14.56
C GLY A 260 -3.28 27.66 -13.74
N ARG A 261 -3.39 27.72 -12.42
CA ARG A 261 -2.67 26.88 -11.46
C ARG A 261 -3.46 25.59 -11.17
N THR A 262 -2.82 24.43 -11.38
CA THR A 262 -3.47 23.12 -11.27
C THR A 262 -2.76 22.23 -10.24
N GLN A 263 -3.54 21.76 -9.26
CA GLN A 263 -3.13 20.74 -8.29
C GLN A 263 -3.76 19.39 -8.63
N ILE A 264 -2.94 18.35 -8.80
CA ILE A 264 -3.40 16.97 -9.00
C ILE A 264 -3.26 16.19 -7.69
N LEU A 265 -4.33 15.53 -7.25
CA LEU A 265 -4.39 14.76 -6.00
C LEU A 265 -4.74 13.29 -6.29
N PHE A 266 -3.72 12.43 -6.38
CA PHE A 266 -3.91 10.99 -6.60
C PHE A 266 -4.31 10.23 -5.34
N GLY A 267 -5.22 9.28 -5.50
CA GLY A 267 -5.56 8.27 -4.50
C GLY A 267 -4.77 6.97 -4.72
N TRP A 268 -4.72 6.12 -3.69
CA TRP A 268 -3.91 4.89 -3.74
C TRP A 268 -4.57 3.70 -4.43
N CYS A 269 -5.86 3.76 -4.80
CA CYS A 269 -6.51 2.58 -5.41
C CYS A 269 -5.99 2.29 -6.82
N ILE A 270 -5.65 3.33 -7.60
CA ILE A 270 -5.22 3.23 -9.01
C ILE A 270 -3.92 2.43 -9.19
N GLN A 271 -3.06 2.35 -8.17
CA GLN A 271 -1.84 1.54 -8.23
C GLN A 271 -2.03 0.09 -7.71
N ARG A 272 -3.22 -0.27 -7.22
CA ARG A 272 -3.50 -1.62 -6.67
C ARG A 272 -4.13 -2.53 -7.72
N GLN A 273 -3.44 -2.64 -8.84
CA GLN A 273 -3.86 -3.42 -10.00
C GLN A 273 -2.62 -3.94 -10.75
N GLU A 274 -2.84 -4.78 -11.76
CA GLU A 274 -1.76 -5.19 -12.66
C GLU A 274 -1.15 -3.97 -13.35
N HIS A 275 0.18 -3.91 -13.43
CA HIS A 275 0.94 -2.75 -13.92
C HIS A 275 0.69 -1.45 -13.13
N GLY A 276 0.37 -1.55 -11.83
CA GLY A 276 0.03 -0.40 -10.97
C GLY A 276 1.12 0.66 -10.81
N GLU A 277 2.36 0.39 -11.23
CA GLU A 277 3.46 1.36 -11.28
C GLU A 277 3.21 2.45 -12.35
N GLN A 278 2.56 2.07 -13.46
CA GLN A 278 2.41 2.91 -14.65
C GLN A 278 1.53 4.16 -14.45
N PRO A 279 0.33 4.11 -13.84
CA PRO A 279 -0.47 5.31 -13.64
C PRO A 279 0.18 6.36 -12.74
N TYR A 280 0.96 5.92 -11.75
CA TYR A 280 1.72 6.84 -10.89
C TYR A 280 2.87 7.49 -11.66
N TRP A 281 3.64 6.71 -12.42
CA TRP A 281 4.71 7.27 -13.25
C TRP A 281 4.16 8.23 -14.30
N MET A 282 3.15 7.84 -15.06
CA MET A 282 2.55 8.68 -16.09
C MET A 282 1.90 9.95 -15.49
N GLY A 283 1.31 9.85 -14.29
CA GLY A 283 0.81 11.01 -13.55
C GLY A 283 1.90 12.05 -13.24
N ALA A 284 3.10 11.59 -12.84
CA ALA A 284 4.26 12.46 -12.65
C ALA A 284 4.74 13.09 -13.98
N VAL A 285 4.73 12.32 -15.08
CA VAL A 285 5.08 12.84 -16.42
C VAL A 285 4.10 13.93 -16.85
N VAL A 286 2.79 13.73 -16.70
CA VAL A 286 1.79 14.77 -17.02
C VAL A 286 2.01 16.02 -16.15
N ALA A 287 2.26 15.87 -14.86
CA ALA A 287 2.54 17.00 -13.97
C ALA A 287 3.82 17.77 -14.37
N ALA A 288 4.86 17.06 -14.82
CA ALA A 288 6.09 17.67 -15.33
C ALA A 288 5.85 18.40 -16.66
N MET A 289 5.06 17.83 -17.57
CA MET A 289 4.66 18.50 -18.82
C MET A 289 3.86 19.78 -18.57
N ILE A 290 3.03 19.82 -17.52
CA ILE A 290 2.31 21.03 -17.10
C ILE A 290 3.28 22.09 -16.51
N GLY A 291 4.40 21.66 -15.90
CA GLY A 291 5.50 22.55 -15.49
C GLY A 291 5.30 23.30 -14.17
N GLN A 292 4.34 22.89 -13.33
CA GLN A 292 3.95 23.62 -12.11
C GLN A 292 4.43 22.99 -10.80
N ILE A 293 5.25 21.94 -10.88
CA ILE A 293 5.83 21.28 -9.70
C ILE A 293 6.74 22.29 -8.97
N GLY A 294 6.53 22.44 -7.65
CA GLY A 294 7.29 23.35 -6.79
C GLY A 294 6.62 24.70 -6.54
N LEU A 295 5.47 24.98 -7.15
CA LEU A 295 4.70 26.20 -6.92
C LEU A 295 3.53 25.96 -5.94
N PRO A 296 3.11 26.95 -5.13
CA PRO A 296 1.99 26.80 -4.20
C PRO A 296 0.69 26.50 -4.97
N GLY A 297 -0.03 25.44 -4.58
CA GLY A 297 -1.23 24.97 -5.30
C GLY A 297 -0.96 24.35 -6.68
N GLY A 298 0.30 24.06 -7.02
CA GLY A 298 0.70 23.50 -8.31
C GLY A 298 1.38 22.14 -8.18
N GLY A 299 1.23 21.32 -9.22
CA GLY A 299 1.92 20.04 -9.35
C GLY A 299 1.07 18.84 -8.91
N VAL A 300 1.71 17.84 -8.30
CA VAL A 300 1.10 16.55 -8.01
C VAL A 300 1.32 16.13 -6.56
N SER A 301 0.31 15.51 -5.97
CA SER A 301 0.40 14.88 -4.65
C SER A 301 -0.15 13.46 -4.68
N TYR A 302 0.47 12.60 -3.88
CA TYR A 302 0.08 11.20 -3.69
C TYR A 302 -0.40 10.90 -2.26
N GLY A 303 -0.71 11.93 -1.43
CA GLY A 303 -0.89 11.72 0.02
C GLY A 303 -2.03 12.47 0.72
N HIS A 304 -2.62 13.53 0.15
CA HIS A 304 -3.61 14.42 0.82
C HIS A 304 -4.91 13.75 1.33
N HIS A 305 -5.10 12.45 1.08
CA HIS A 305 -6.25 11.67 1.53
C HIS A 305 -5.95 10.77 2.74
N TYR A 306 -4.78 10.92 3.37
CA TYR A 306 -4.29 10.07 4.44
C TYR A 306 -3.77 10.88 5.64
N SER A 307 -4.27 10.56 6.84
CA SER A 307 -3.76 11.05 8.14
C SER A 307 -3.45 12.54 8.23
N GLY A 308 -4.35 13.39 7.71
CA GLY A 308 -4.22 14.84 7.81
C GLY A 308 -3.06 15.46 7.04
N ILE A 309 -2.46 14.77 6.06
CA ILE A 309 -1.46 15.37 5.16
C ILE A 309 -2.02 16.66 4.54
N GLY A 310 -1.21 17.73 4.55
CA GLY A 310 -1.61 19.10 4.20
C GLY A 310 -1.95 19.98 5.41
N VAL A 311 -2.07 19.42 6.61
CA VAL A 311 -2.14 20.19 7.87
C VAL A 311 -0.73 20.43 8.41
N SER A 312 -0.44 21.68 8.78
CA SER A 312 0.89 22.09 9.26
C SER A 312 1.22 21.47 10.61
N SER A 313 2.43 20.94 10.75
CA SER A 313 2.92 20.39 12.02
C SER A 313 3.29 21.50 13.01
N THR A 314 3.10 21.25 14.30
CA THR A 314 3.57 22.13 15.38
C THR A 314 5.11 22.16 15.51
N GLY A 315 5.81 21.20 14.90
CA GLY A 315 7.27 21.09 14.94
C GLY A 315 7.85 20.43 16.20
N PHE A 316 7.01 19.99 17.15
CA PHE A 316 7.46 19.29 18.36
C PHE A 316 7.83 17.83 18.10
N GLY A 317 8.81 17.32 18.87
CA GLY A 317 9.19 15.91 18.85
C GLY A 317 8.13 15.01 19.48
N ALA A 318 7.71 13.98 18.75
CA ALA A 318 6.79 12.96 19.26
C ALA A 318 7.49 12.03 20.28
N PRO A 319 6.75 11.42 21.23
CA PRO A 319 7.32 10.45 22.17
C PRO A 319 7.83 9.20 21.46
N GLY A 320 8.88 8.60 22.02
CA GLY A 320 9.42 7.31 21.56
C GLY A 320 8.43 6.15 21.69
N ALA A 321 8.85 4.95 21.28
CA ALA A 321 8.04 3.74 21.32
C ALA A 321 8.80 2.56 21.94
N PHE A 322 8.08 1.51 22.33
CA PHE A 322 8.69 0.26 22.78
C PHE A 322 9.53 -0.38 21.64
N PRO A 323 10.76 -0.87 21.92
CA PRO A 323 11.66 -1.34 20.87
C PRO A 323 11.15 -2.61 20.18
N LEU A 324 11.22 -2.61 18.84
CA LEU A 324 10.91 -3.75 17.98
C LEU A 324 12.01 -4.82 17.99
N ASN A 325 13.27 -4.38 18.08
CA ASN A 325 14.46 -5.23 17.99
C ASN A 325 15.00 -5.54 19.39
N ILE A 326 15.87 -6.56 19.50
CA ILE A 326 16.63 -6.85 20.71
C ILE A 326 17.66 -5.73 20.97
N ASP A 327 18.04 -5.54 22.24
CA ASP A 327 18.97 -4.47 22.60
C ASP A 327 20.40 -4.80 22.16
N THR A 328 21.19 -3.76 21.89
CA THR A 328 22.61 -3.90 21.59
C THR A 328 23.32 -4.71 22.68
N GLY A 329 24.11 -5.70 22.26
CA GLY A 329 24.83 -6.60 23.16
C GLY A 329 24.07 -7.87 23.57
N GLN A 330 22.76 -7.96 23.28
CA GLN A 330 22.01 -9.21 23.43
C GLN A 330 22.11 -10.06 22.17
N GLN A 331 22.01 -11.37 22.34
CA GLN A 331 21.96 -12.34 21.23
C GLN A 331 20.70 -13.21 21.36
N PRO A 332 20.11 -13.63 20.23
CA PRO A 332 19.06 -14.63 20.27
C PRO A 332 19.59 -15.93 20.87
N LYS A 333 18.70 -16.72 21.47
CA LYS A 333 19.01 -18.09 21.91
C LYS A 333 19.55 -18.95 20.75
N HIS A 334 18.90 -18.88 19.59
CA HIS A 334 19.32 -19.55 18.36
C HIS A 334 19.96 -18.55 17.41
N THR A 335 21.27 -18.66 17.22
CA THR A 335 22.07 -17.74 16.40
C THR A 335 22.23 -18.18 14.95
N ASN A 336 21.61 -19.29 14.54
CA ASN A 336 21.68 -19.82 13.17
C ASN A 336 21.11 -18.81 12.16
N LYS A 337 21.92 -18.43 11.17
CA LYS A 337 21.55 -17.52 10.08
C LYS A 337 21.52 -18.21 8.71
N ASP A 338 21.61 -19.53 8.66
CA ASP A 338 21.51 -20.29 7.42
C ASP A 338 20.06 -20.41 6.96
N TYR A 339 19.73 -19.72 5.86
CA TYR A 339 18.42 -19.79 5.22
C TYR A 339 18.31 -20.89 4.16
N ASN A 340 19.27 -21.83 4.10
CA ASN A 340 19.25 -22.99 3.19
C ASN A 340 19.04 -22.60 1.71
N GLY A 341 19.71 -21.52 1.27
CA GLY A 341 19.60 -20.98 -0.09
C GLY A 341 18.31 -20.20 -0.40
N TYR A 342 17.36 -20.09 0.53
CA TYR A 342 16.17 -19.26 0.40
C TYR A 342 16.43 -17.81 0.81
N SER A 343 15.58 -16.88 0.34
CA SER A 343 15.67 -15.48 0.72
C SER A 343 15.11 -15.24 2.13
N SER A 344 15.83 -14.43 2.92
CA SER A 344 15.42 -14.02 4.28
C SER A 344 14.36 -12.92 4.30
N VAL A 345 14.13 -12.26 3.18
CA VAL A 345 13.11 -11.22 2.98
C VAL A 345 12.33 -11.51 1.69
N ILE A 346 11.01 -11.43 1.74
CA ILE A 346 10.11 -11.59 0.59
C ILE A 346 9.28 -10.33 0.33
N PRO A 347 8.85 -10.06 -0.93
CA PRO A 347 7.81 -9.06 -1.17
C PRO A 347 6.52 -9.46 -0.46
N VAL A 348 5.90 -8.50 0.25
CA VAL A 348 4.81 -8.80 1.20
C VAL A 348 3.68 -9.64 0.61
N ALA A 349 3.29 -9.45 -0.66
CA ALA A 349 2.17 -10.18 -1.25
C ALA A 349 2.51 -11.58 -1.78
N ARG A 350 3.74 -12.08 -1.60
CA ARG A 350 4.23 -13.36 -2.13
C ARG A 350 4.22 -14.52 -1.11
N TRP A 351 3.73 -14.33 0.11
CA TRP A 351 3.80 -15.39 1.13
C TRP A 351 2.96 -16.63 0.77
N VAL A 352 1.83 -16.48 0.06
CA VAL A 352 1.05 -17.64 -0.40
C VAL A 352 1.81 -18.42 -1.46
N ASP A 353 2.55 -17.73 -2.33
CA ASP A 353 3.42 -18.35 -3.32
C ASP A 353 4.57 -19.10 -2.65
N CYS A 354 5.11 -18.58 -1.54
CA CYS A 354 6.12 -19.28 -0.72
C CYS A 354 5.64 -20.65 -0.21
N LEU A 355 4.34 -20.76 0.10
CA LEU A 355 3.73 -21.99 0.59
C LEU A 355 3.36 -22.97 -0.53
N LEU A 356 3.14 -22.49 -1.76
CA LEU A 356 2.67 -23.32 -2.89
C LEU A 356 3.78 -23.65 -3.90
N GLU A 357 4.79 -22.80 -4.04
CA GLU A 357 5.86 -22.90 -5.03
C GLU A 357 7.24 -22.71 -4.37
N PRO A 358 7.59 -23.49 -3.34
CA PRO A 358 8.84 -23.29 -2.63
C PRO A 358 10.06 -23.52 -3.51
N GLY A 359 11.11 -22.71 -3.32
CA GLY A 359 12.33 -22.74 -4.13
C GLY A 359 12.22 -22.09 -5.51
N LYS A 360 11.02 -21.67 -5.93
CA LYS A 360 10.85 -20.87 -7.15
C LYS A 360 11.64 -19.57 -7.01
N LYS A 361 12.36 -19.22 -8.08
CA LYS A 361 13.11 -17.98 -8.21
C LYS A 361 12.23 -16.95 -8.91
N ILE A 362 12.03 -15.79 -8.29
CA ILE A 362 11.27 -14.67 -8.84
C ILE A 362 12.14 -13.42 -8.93
N GLN A 363 11.81 -12.51 -9.83
CA GLN A 363 12.42 -11.18 -9.89
C GLN A 363 11.64 -10.22 -8.99
N ALA A 364 12.36 -9.40 -8.23
CA ALA A 364 11.81 -8.35 -7.39
C ALA A 364 12.75 -7.14 -7.42
N ASN A 365 12.30 -6.05 -8.06
CA ASN A 365 13.01 -4.78 -8.15
C ASN A 365 14.52 -4.93 -8.49
N GLY A 366 14.82 -5.56 -9.63
CA GLY A 366 16.20 -5.80 -10.09
C GLY A 366 16.96 -6.94 -9.39
N ASN A 367 16.37 -7.58 -8.38
CA ASN A 367 17.00 -8.67 -7.61
C ASN A 367 16.28 -10.00 -7.82
N GLN A 368 16.96 -11.11 -7.55
CA GLN A 368 16.39 -12.45 -7.50
C GLN A 368 15.99 -12.82 -6.07
N VAL A 369 14.77 -13.33 -5.88
CA VAL A 369 14.25 -13.84 -4.61
C VAL A 369 13.92 -15.32 -4.76
N THR A 370 14.43 -16.15 -3.86
CA THR A 370 14.13 -17.60 -3.79
C THR A 370 13.11 -17.84 -2.68
N LEU A 371 11.92 -18.32 -3.04
CA LEU A 371 10.78 -18.40 -2.12
C LEU A 371 10.98 -19.45 -0.99
N PRO A 372 10.96 -19.07 0.31
CA PRO A 372 11.18 -19.99 1.43
C PRO A 372 9.93 -20.83 1.79
N PRO A 373 10.04 -22.17 1.92
CA PRO A 373 8.95 -23.05 2.38
C PRO A 373 8.71 -22.98 3.90
N PHE A 374 8.35 -21.81 4.44
CA PHE A 374 8.16 -21.69 5.89
C PHE A 374 7.09 -22.67 6.42
N LYS A 375 7.40 -23.29 7.56
CA LYS A 375 6.56 -24.31 8.22
C LYS A 375 5.70 -23.71 9.32
N MET A 376 6.12 -22.59 9.89
CA MET A 376 5.42 -21.92 10.98
C MET A 376 5.19 -20.44 10.67
N MET A 377 3.99 -19.96 11.01
CA MET A 377 3.65 -18.54 11.00
C MET A 377 3.19 -18.07 12.37
N VAL A 378 3.62 -16.87 12.76
CA VAL A 378 3.12 -16.16 13.96
C VAL A 378 2.56 -14.81 13.53
N ILE A 379 1.31 -14.54 13.93
CA ILE A 379 0.52 -13.38 13.52
C ILE A 379 0.04 -12.65 14.76
N SER A 380 0.24 -11.33 14.79
CA SER A 380 -0.34 -10.42 15.78
C SER A 380 -0.78 -9.15 15.07
N GLY A 381 -1.90 -8.55 15.49
CA GLY A 381 -2.34 -7.23 15.01
C GLY A 381 -2.55 -7.10 13.51
N ASN A 382 -2.89 -8.19 12.81
CA ASN A 382 -3.24 -8.19 11.39
C ASN A 382 -4.07 -9.42 10.99
N ASN A 383 -4.80 -9.30 9.88
CA ASN A 383 -5.73 -10.34 9.40
C ASN A 383 -5.47 -10.78 7.94
N PRO A 384 -4.60 -11.78 7.72
CA PRO A 384 -4.35 -12.36 6.40
C PRO A 384 -5.57 -12.92 5.69
N TRP A 385 -6.52 -13.48 6.44
CA TRP A 385 -7.78 -14.00 5.88
C TRP A 385 -8.78 -12.90 5.50
N HIS A 386 -8.46 -11.64 5.75
CA HIS A 386 -9.14 -10.48 5.22
C HIS A 386 -8.34 -9.81 4.10
N HIS A 387 -7.08 -9.43 4.36
CA HIS A 387 -6.34 -8.55 3.44
C HIS A 387 -5.76 -9.23 2.19
N HIS A 388 -5.65 -10.56 2.16
CA HIS A 388 -5.03 -11.26 1.04
C HIS A 388 -6.07 -11.66 0.00
N GLN A 389 -5.63 -12.01 -1.21
CA GLN A 389 -6.48 -12.34 -2.34
C GLN A 389 -6.74 -13.86 -2.40
N ASP A 390 -7.80 -14.28 -3.11
CA ASP A 390 -8.16 -15.68 -3.38
C ASP A 390 -8.20 -16.63 -2.16
N ARG A 391 -9.38 -16.70 -1.52
CA ARG A 391 -9.60 -17.56 -0.35
C ARG A 391 -9.42 -19.05 -0.62
N ASN A 392 -9.76 -19.54 -1.81
CA ASN A 392 -9.70 -20.97 -2.10
C ASN A 392 -8.25 -21.42 -2.35
N ARG A 393 -7.45 -20.57 -3.00
CA ARG A 393 -6.00 -20.77 -3.09
C ARG A 393 -5.33 -20.69 -1.73
N MET A 394 -5.71 -19.72 -0.89
CA MET A 394 -5.23 -19.65 0.50
C MET A 394 -5.54 -20.92 1.30
N LYS A 395 -6.74 -21.49 1.20
CA LYS A 395 -7.08 -22.76 1.87
C LYS A 395 -6.09 -23.87 1.52
N LYS A 396 -5.68 -23.99 0.24
CA LYS A 396 -4.67 -24.95 -0.22
C LYS A 396 -3.29 -24.62 0.36
N ALA A 397 -2.87 -23.36 0.30
CA ALA A 397 -1.57 -22.92 0.83
C ALA A 397 -1.43 -23.16 2.33
N PHE A 398 -2.49 -22.90 3.09
CA PHE A 398 -2.54 -23.16 4.52
C PHE A 398 -2.44 -24.64 4.85
N GLN A 399 -2.66 -25.57 3.91
CA GLN A 399 -2.34 -26.98 4.16
C GLN A 399 -0.82 -27.14 4.36
N ASN A 400 0.03 -26.42 3.65
CA ASN A 400 1.48 -26.61 3.74
C ASN A 400 2.13 -26.05 5.04
N LEU A 401 1.38 -25.30 5.85
CA LEU A 401 1.83 -24.83 7.16
C LEU A 401 1.72 -25.93 8.21
N GLN A 402 2.81 -26.19 8.93
CA GLN A 402 2.74 -27.01 10.13
C GLN A 402 2.08 -26.25 11.26
N THR A 403 2.57 -25.06 11.60
CA THR A 403 2.13 -24.31 12.78
C THR A 403 1.64 -22.92 12.44
N LEU A 404 0.52 -22.52 13.05
CA LEU A 404 -0.03 -21.19 12.95
C LEU A 404 -0.44 -20.73 14.35
N VAL A 405 0.16 -19.63 14.80
CA VAL A 405 -0.14 -18.96 16.06
C VAL A 405 -0.68 -17.57 15.74
N THR A 406 -1.84 -17.24 16.30
CA THR A 406 -2.43 -15.91 16.19
C THR A 406 -2.75 -15.35 17.57
N ILE A 407 -2.38 -14.09 17.77
CA ILE A 407 -2.67 -13.30 18.97
C ILE A 407 -3.61 -12.18 18.55
N ASP A 408 -4.87 -12.28 19.00
CA ASP A 408 -5.92 -11.31 18.67
C ASP A 408 -6.98 -11.22 19.79
N PHE A 409 -7.74 -10.13 19.81
CA PHE A 409 -8.82 -9.89 20.76
C PHE A 409 -10.20 -10.28 20.18
N ALA A 410 -10.36 -10.32 18.86
CA ALA A 410 -11.62 -10.66 18.20
C ALA A 410 -11.57 -12.05 17.53
N LEU A 411 -12.73 -12.68 17.33
CA LEU A 411 -12.87 -13.89 16.52
C LEU A 411 -12.97 -13.52 15.04
N ASP A 412 -11.84 -13.50 14.34
CA ASP A 412 -11.75 -13.16 12.92
C ASP A 412 -11.51 -14.38 12.00
N GLY A 413 -11.42 -14.13 10.69
CA GLY A 413 -11.16 -15.16 9.67
C GLY A 413 -9.85 -15.94 9.86
N ASN A 414 -8.84 -15.38 10.55
CA ASN A 414 -7.64 -16.13 10.90
C ASN A 414 -7.98 -17.29 11.82
N LEU A 415 -8.86 -17.04 12.78
CA LEU A 415 -9.11 -17.94 13.90
C LEU A 415 -9.86 -19.21 13.52
N SER A 416 -10.55 -19.23 12.38
CA SER A 416 -11.18 -20.45 11.84
C SER A 416 -10.15 -21.49 11.39
N PHE A 417 -8.90 -21.10 11.06
CA PHE A 417 -7.88 -21.98 10.49
C PHE A 417 -6.70 -22.30 11.43
N LEU A 418 -6.79 -21.97 12.72
CA LEU A 418 -5.66 -21.99 13.67
C LEU A 418 -5.22 -23.34 14.23
N ARG A 419 -3.95 -23.38 14.69
CA ARG A 419 -3.38 -24.42 15.57
C ARG A 419 -3.43 -23.97 17.05
N TYR A 420 -3.21 -22.69 17.37
CA TYR A 420 -3.23 -22.10 18.73
C TYR A 420 -3.99 -20.76 18.82
N ARG A 421 -4.63 -20.49 19.97
CA ARG A 421 -5.26 -19.22 20.40
C ARG A 421 -4.65 -18.78 21.72
N THR A 422 -4.06 -17.60 21.75
CA THR A 422 -3.90 -16.81 22.98
C THR A 422 -4.89 -15.65 22.90
N ALA A 423 -5.96 -15.74 23.70
CA ALA A 423 -6.92 -14.66 23.83
C ALA A 423 -6.50 -13.78 25.00
N CYS A 424 -6.30 -12.48 24.78
CA CYS A 424 -6.40 -11.52 25.88
C CYS A 424 -7.86 -11.48 26.31
N LEU A 425 -8.19 -12.16 27.41
CA LEU A 425 -9.40 -11.84 28.17
C LEU A 425 -9.02 -10.68 29.07
N TYR A 426 -9.67 -9.52 28.89
CA TYR A 426 -9.61 -8.46 29.88
C TYR A 426 -10.09 -9.01 31.24
N PRO A 427 -9.47 -8.62 32.37
CA PRO A 427 -10.16 -8.69 33.65
C PRO A 427 -11.35 -7.74 33.58
N VAL A 428 -12.51 -8.21 34.04
CA VAL A 428 -13.62 -7.32 34.41
C VAL A 428 -13.21 -6.55 35.65
#